data_AF-A0A1A0IST0-F1
#
_entry.id   AF-A0A1A0IST0-F1
#
_cell.length_a   1.000
_cell.length_b   1.000
_cell.length_c   1.000
_cell.angle_alpha   90.00
_cell.angle_beta   90.00
_cell.angle_gamma   90.00
#
_symmetry.space_group_name_H-M   'P 1'
#
loop_
_entity.id
_entity.type
_entity.pdbx_description
1 polymer ?
#
loop_
_entity_poly.entity_id
_entity_poly.type
_entity_poly.pdbx_seq_one_letter_code
_entity_poly.pdbx_strand_id
1 'polypeptide(L)' 'MGRRRGEPLVRIVDVEVLDVGRERLDTITPEEVRAEGFDMTPAQFGEFFCGSHTGCTPDSMVTRIRWRYLDDPESP' A
#
# COMPACT_ATOMS: atom_id res chain seq x y z
N MET A 1 5.80 -6.22 -9.62
CA MET A 1 4.82 -7.30 -9.33
C MET A 1 3.47 -6.90 -9.90
N GLY A 2 2.65 -7.84 -10.38
CA GLY A 2 1.34 -7.52 -10.94
C GLY A 2 0.68 -8.73 -11.61
N ARG A 3 -0.63 -8.63 -11.84
CA ARG A 3 -1.42 -9.66 -12.53
C ARG A 3 -0.80 -9.96 -13.90
N ARG A 4 -0.71 -11.24 -14.28
CA ARG A 4 -0.24 -11.60 -15.63
C ARG A 4 -1.33 -11.38 -16.65
N ARG A 5 -0.92 -11.12 -17.89
CA ARG A 5 -1.84 -11.03 -19.02
C ARG A 5 -2.61 -12.34 -19.17
N GLY A 6 -3.94 -12.27 -19.14
CA GLY A 6 -4.83 -13.43 -19.33
C GLY A 6 -5.30 -14.11 -18.05
N GLU A 7 -4.79 -13.73 -16.87
CA GLU A 7 -5.35 -14.22 -15.61
C GLU A 7 -6.79 -13.67 -15.42
N PRO A 8 -7.76 -14.52 -15.07
CA PRO A 8 -9.15 -14.11 -14.87
C PRO A 8 -9.28 -13.12 -13.70
N LEU A 9 -10.12 -12.11 -13.87
CA LEU A 9 -10.46 -11.18 -12.81
C LEU A 9 -11.52 -11.81 -11.90
N VAL A 10 -11.13 -12.14 -10.69
CA VAL A 10 -12.06 -12.54 -9.62
C VAL A 10 -12.31 -11.32 -8.73
N ARG A 11 -13.57 -10.91 -8.62
CA ARG A 11 -13.97 -9.85 -7.67
C ARG A 11 -13.92 -10.44 -6.26
N ILE A 12 -13.14 -9.81 -5.38
CA ILE A 12 -13.01 -10.23 -3.98
C ILE A 12 -14.04 -9.49 -3.13
N VAL A 13 -14.01 -8.15 -3.13
CA VAL A 13 -14.87 -7.29 -2.31
C VAL A 13 -14.88 -5.87 -2.87
N ASP A 14 -15.82 -5.05 -2.42
CA ASP A 14 -15.86 -3.61 -2.68
C ASP A 14 -15.27 -2.81 -1.51
N VAL A 15 -14.62 -1.69 -1.86
CA VAL A 15 -14.01 -0.78 -0.91
C VAL A 15 -14.37 0.67 -1.29
N GLU A 16 -14.44 1.55 -0.30
CA GLU A 16 -14.52 2.99 -0.53
C GLU A 16 -13.13 3.60 -0.44
N VAL A 17 -12.73 4.33 -1.48
CA VAL A 17 -11.48 5.12 -1.47
C VAL A 17 -11.74 6.42 -0.71
N LEU A 18 -11.01 6.62 0.38
CA LEU A 18 -11.13 7.78 1.25
C LEU A 18 -10.19 8.91 0.83
N ASP A 19 -8.99 8.56 0.37
CA ASP A 19 -7.96 9.53 0.02
C ASP A 19 -6.96 8.94 -0.99
N VAL A 20 -6.43 9.80 -1.87
CA VAL A 20 -5.42 9.42 -2.88
C VAL A 20 -4.40 10.54 -3.01
N GLY A 21 -3.14 10.23 -2.70
CA GLY A 21 -2.03 11.20 -2.70
C GLY A 21 -0.75 10.65 -3.31
N ARG A 22 0.15 11.55 -3.68
CA ARG A 22 1.53 11.22 -4.07
C ARG A 22 2.45 11.70 -2.97
N GLU A 23 3.20 10.79 -2.36
CA GLU A 23 4.08 11.07 -1.23
C GLU A 23 5.39 10.32 -1.38
N ARG A 24 6.43 10.74 -0.65
CA ARG A 24 7.68 10.00 -0.64
C ARG A 24 7.50 8.67 0.09
N LEU A 25 8.23 7.64 -0.33
CA LEU A 25 8.17 6.34 0.35
C LEU A 25 8.69 6.44 1.79
N ASP A 26 9.78 7.17 2.01
CA ASP A 26 10.45 7.32 3.29
C ASP A 26 9.71 8.17 4.33
N THR A 27 8.59 8.78 3.96
CA THR A 27 7.70 9.48 4.90
C THR A 27 6.63 8.57 5.49
N ILE A 28 6.64 7.27 5.18
CA ILE A 28 5.68 6.30 5.74
C ILE A 28 5.73 6.28 7.26
N THR A 29 4.56 6.28 7.89
CA THR A 29 4.41 6.20 9.33
C THR A 29 4.26 4.75 9.82
N PRO A 30 4.52 4.46 11.10
CA PRO A 30 4.26 3.13 11.67
C PRO A 30 2.79 2.69 11.57
N GLU A 31 1.85 3.63 11.61
CA GLU A 31 0.41 3.34 11.48
C GLU A 31 0.09 2.84 10.07
N GLU A 32 0.64 3.50 9.05
CA GLU A 32 0.44 3.12 7.65
C GLU A 32 1.08 1.78 7.32
N VAL A 33 2.25 1.47 7.89
CA VAL A 33 2.87 0.14 7.76
C VAL A 33 1.94 -0.94 8.33
N ARG A 34 1.28 -0.66 9.46
CA ARG A 34 0.31 -1.59 10.05
C ARG A 34 -0.96 -1.71 9.21
N ALA A 35 -1.45 -0.62 8.65
CA ALA A 35 -2.61 -0.61 7.74
C ALA A 35 -2.35 -1.43 6.46
N GLU A 36 -1.11 -1.46 5.98
CA GLU A 36 -0.66 -2.36 4.89
C GLU A 36 -0.58 -3.83 5.32
N GLY A 37 -0.79 -4.14 6.60
CA GLY A 37 -0.79 -5.50 7.16
C GLY A 37 0.60 -6.02 7.57
N PHE A 38 1.59 -5.14 7.76
CA PHE A 38 2.95 -5.52 8.14
C PHE A 38 3.26 -5.16 9.60
N ASP A 39 3.94 -6.08 10.30
CA ASP A 39 4.52 -5.84 11.63
C ASP A 39 6.02 -5.51 11.49
N MET A 40 6.30 -4.40 10.81
CA MET A 40 7.64 -3.91 10.52
C MET A 40 7.79 -2.45 10.96
N THR A 41 9.02 -2.02 11.21
CA THR A 41 9.31 -0.58 11.31
C THR A 41 9.23 0.08 9.92
N PRO A 42 8.97 1.40 9.83
CA PRO A 42 9.03 2.14 8.56
C PRO A 42 10.31 1.91 7.75
N ALA A 43 11.46 1.83 8.43
CA ALA A 43 12.74 1.58 7.76
C ALA A 43 12.80 0.17 7.13
N GLN A 44 12.40 -0.86 7.88
CA GLN A 44 12.33 -2.24 7.38
C GLN A 44 11.34 -2.37 6.22
N PHE A 45 10.18 -1.73 6.34
CA PHE A 45 9.20 -1.70 5.27
C PHE A 45 9.76 -1.01 4.02
N GLY A 46 10.44 0.13 4.16
CA GLY A 46 11.09 0.83 3.06
C GLY A 46 12.13 -0.04 2.34
N GLU A 47 12.99 -0.72 3.08
CA GLU A 47 13.97 -1.67 2.52
C GLU A 47 13.29 -2.82 1.77
N PHE A 48 12.27 -3.44 2.38
CA PHE A 48 11.47 -4.50 1.75
C PHE A 48 10.78 -4.02 0.47
N PHE A 49 10.18 -2.83 0.51
CA PHE A 49 9.46 -2.25 -0.62
C PHE A 49 10.42 -1.94 -1.78
N CYS A 50 11.54 -1.28 -1.52
CA CYS A 50 12.58 -0.99 -2.52
C CYS A 50 13.19 -2.29 -3.10
N GLY A 51 13.42 -3.31 -2.26
CA GLY A 51 13.94 -4.60 -2.71
C GLY A 51 12.97 -5.38 -3.62
N SER A 52 11.66 -5.20 -3.43
CA SER A 52 10.62 -5.86 -4.23
C SER A 52 10.17 -5.07 -5.48
N HIS A 53 10.48 -3.77 -5.54
CA HIS A 53 10.10 -2.88 -6.64
C HIS A 53 11.33 -2.29 -7.32
N THR A 54 11.78 -2.94 -8.40
CA THR A 54 12.92 -2.46 -9.20
C THR A 54 12.75 -1.00 -9.60
N GLY A 55 13.72 -0.16 -9.23
CA GLY A 55 13.73 1.26 -9.54
C GLY A 55 13.02 2.15 -8.52
N CYS A 56 12.48 1.59 -7.43
CA CYS A 56 11.96 2.36 -6.31
C CYS A 56 13.05 2.57 -5.26
N THR A 57 13.20 3.81 -4.82
CA THR A 57 14.13 4.28 -3.78
C THR A 57 13.36 4.93 -2.64
N PRO A 58 13.97 5.15 -1.46
CA PRO A 58 13.29 5.79 -0.33
C PRO A 58 12.70 7.18 -0.66
N ASP A 59 13.34 7.96 -1.53
CA ASP A 59 12.89 9.28 -1.98
C ASP A 59 11.88 9.23 -3.15
N SER A 60 11.56 8.04 -3.66
CA SER A 60 10.60 7.89 -4.75
C SER A 60 9.21 8.37 -4.33
N MET A 61 8.58 9.16 -5.20
CA MET A 61 7.18 9.51 -5.06
C MET A 61 6.31 8.28 -5.41
N VAL A 62 5.61 7.75 -4.42
CA VAL A 62 4.67 6.63 -4.52
C VAL A 62 3.23 7.12 -4.34
N THR A 63 2.26 6.36 -4.84
CA THR A 63 0.84 6.68 -4.63
C THR A 63 0.37 6.05 -3.32
N ARG A 64 -0.12 6.87 -2.40
CA ARG A 64 -0.80 6.44 -1.17
C ARG A 64 -2.29 6.40 -1.44
N ILE A 65 -2.94 5.29 -1.11
CA ILE A 65 -4.39 5.13 -1.25
C ILE A 65 -4.92 4.69 0.11
N ARG A 66 -5.68 5.55 0.77
CA ARG A 66 -6.43 5.18 1.97
C ARG A 66 -7.82 4.74 1.54
N TRP A 67 -8.25 3.60 2.03
CA TRP A 67 -9.55 3.02 1.71
C TRP A 67 -10.10 2.27 2.90
N ARG A 68 -11.42 2.02 2.91
CA ARG A 68 -12.08 1.19 3.91
C ARG A 68 -13.01 0.17 3.26
N TYR A 69 -13.29 -0.92 3.95
CA TYR A 69 -14.35 -1.84 3.55
C TYR A 69 -15.72 -1.17 3.67
N LEU A 70 -16.66 -1.55 2.80
CA LEU A 70 -18.02 -1.00 2.86
C LEU A 70 -18.78 -1.47 4.10
N ASP A 71 -18.56 -2.72 4.51
CA ASP A 71 -19.26 -3.36 5.63
C ASP A 71 -18.56 -3.16 6.99
N ASP A 72 -17.40 -2.49 7.01
CA ASP A 72 -16.67 -2.18 8.24
C ASP A 72 -16.38 -0.67 8.32
N PRO A 73 -17.30 0.12 8.89
CA PRO A 73 -17.14 1.57 8.99
C PRO A 73 -16.06 1.99 10.00
N GLU A 74 -15.56 1.07 10.83
CA GLU A 74 -14.55 1.34 11.87
C GLU A 74 -13.14 0.83 11.50
N SER A 75 -13.00 0.20 10.33
CA SER A 75 -11.69 -0.22 9.83
C SER A 75 -10.77 1.00 9.64
N PRO A 76 -9.57 1.03 10.24
CA PRO A 76 -8.68 2.18 10.26
C PRO A 76 -8.13 2.59 8.89
#